data_AF-A0A3C7W5E2-F1
#
_entry.id   AF-A0A3C7W5E2-F1
#
_cell.length_a   1.000
_cell.length_b   1.000
_cell.length_c   1.000
_cell.angle_alpha   90.00
_cell.angle_beta   90.00
_cell.angle_gamma   90.00
#
_symmetry.space_group_name_H-M   'P 1'
#
loop_
_entity.id
_entity.type
_entity.pdbx_description
1 polymer ?
#
loop_
_entity_poly.entity_id
_entity_poly.type
_entity_poly.pdbx_seq_one_letter_code
_entity_poly.pdbx_strand_id
1 'polypeptide(L)' 'PTGNLDPALSAEIMTLFEDFSRVGVTVLIASHDLALISRLRHRIITLREGRLMGAPA' A
#
# COMPACT_ATOMS: atom_id res chain seq x y z
N PRO A 1 -5.80 1.31 4.48
CA PRO A 1 -5.72 0.90 5.90
C PRO A 1 -5.30 2.01 6.89
N THR A 2 -4.86 3.17 6.40
CA THR A 2 -4.32 4.29 7.21
C THR A 2 -5.26 5.50 7.30
N GLY A 3 -6.56 5.33 7.02
CA GLY A 3 -7.51 6.44 7.07
C GLY A 3 -7.60 7.05 8.47
N ASN A 4 -7.63 8.38 8.54
CA ASN A 4 -7.67 9.17 9.79
C ASN A 4 -6.45 9.02 10.72
N LEU A 5 -5.36 8.41 10.26
CA LEU A 5 -4.10 8.39 11.00
C LEU A 5 -3.22 9.55 10.56
N ASP A 6 -2.39 10.06 11.47
CA ASP A 6 -1.36 11.01 11.08
C ASP A 6 -0.30 10.32 10.17
N PRO A 7 0.50 11.11 9.44
CA PRO A 7 1.48 10.56 8.50
C PRO A 7 2.55 9.68 9.15
N ALA A 8 2.93 9.93 10.40
CA ALA A 8 3.98 9.16 11.08
C ALA A 8 3.44 7.78 11.47
N LEU A 9 2.26 7.72 12.09
CA LEU A 9 1.62 6.46 12.43
C LEU A 9 1.25 5.63 11.19
N SER A 10 0.84 6.30 10.11
CA SER A 10 0.61 5.64 8.82
C SER A 10 1.85 4.93 8.30
N ALA A 11 3.03 5.57 8.39
CA ALA A 11 4.29 4.98 7.98
C ALA A 11 4.67 3.78 8.87
N GLU A 12 4.48 3.88 10.18
CA GLU A 12 4.74 2.79 11.13
C GLU A 12 3.89 1.55 10.81
N ILE A 13 2.60 1.72 10.53
CA ILE A 13 1.71 0.63 10.14
C ILE A 13 2.15 -0.02 8.82
N MET A 14 2.62 0.77 7.85
CA MET A 14 3.12 0.19 6.59
C MET A 14 4.38 -0.64 6.81
N THR A 15 5.29 -0.22 7.70
CA THR A 15 6.46 -1.02 8.10
C THR A 15 6.04 -2.36 8.72
N LEU A 16 5.01 -2.36 9.57
CA LEU A 16 4.47 -3.60 10.15
C LEU A 16 4.00 -4.58 9.07
N PHE A 17 3.31 -4.08 8.04
CA PHE A 17 2.88 -4.89 6.90
C PHE A 17 4.06 -5.45 6.09
N GLU A 18 5.12 -4.66 5.90
CA GLU A 18 6.35 -5.14 5.25
C GLU A 18 7.00 -6.27 6.05
N ASP A 19 7.03 -6.19 7.38
CA ASP A 19 7.62 -7.22 8.23
C ASP A 19 6.82 -8.53 8.19
N PHE A 20 5.49 -8.46 8.13
CA PHE A 20 4.67 -9.65 7.85
C PHE A 20 4.98 -10.25 6.47
N SER A 21 5.13 -9.41 5.45
CA SER A 21 5.52 -9.87 4.11
C SER A 21 6.88 -10.56 4.12
N ARG A 22 7.82 -10.08 4.93
CA ARG A 22 9.18 -10.62 5.05
C ARG A 22 9.20 -12.04 5.62
N VAL A 23 8.24 -12.38 6.48
CA VAL A 23 8.10 -13.73 7.06
C VAL A 23 7.17 -14.65 6.25
N GLY A 24 6.78 -14.24 5.04
CA GLY A 24 6.04 -15.08 4.08
C GLY A 24 4.52 -14.86 4.05
N VAL A 25 4.00 -13.85 4.75
CA VAL A 25 2.57 -13.49 4.67
C VAL A 25 2.32 -12.73 3.37
N THR A 26 1.30 -13.12 2.61
CA THR A 26 0.85 -12.31 1.47
C THR A 26 0.00 -11.15 1.97
N VAL A 27 0.39 -9.92 1.64
CA VAL A 27 -0.34 -8.70 2.05
C VAL A 27 -0.88 -7.98 0.82
N LEU A 28 -2.17 -7.63 0.85
CA LEU A 28 -2.83 -6.77 -0.14
C LEU A 28 -3.33 -5.50 0.55
N ILE A 29 -2.85 -4.34 0.10
CA ILE A 29 -3.19 -3.04 0.69
C ILE A 29 -3.94 -2.18 -0.32
N ALA A 30 -5.13 -1.70 0.07
CA ALA A 30 -5.87 -0.67 -0.65
C ALA A 30 -5.69 0.69 0.04
N SER A 31 -5.23 1.69 -0.71
CA SER A 31 -5.02 3.07 -0.23
C SER A 31 -5.38 4.08 -1.31
N HIS A 32 -5.81 5.27 -0.89
CA HIS A 32 -5.95 6.45 -1.75
C HIS A 32 -4.76 7.42 -1.64
N ASP A 33 -3.84 7.17 -0.70
CA ASP A 33 -2.63 7.98 -0.49
C ASP A 33 -1.51 7.52 -1.42
N LEU A 34 -1.37 8.20 -2.56
CA LEU A 34 -0.34 7.92 -3.55
C LEU A 34 1.07 8.29 -3.07
N ALA A 35 1.21 9.25 -2.15
CA ALA A 35 2.51 9.67 -1.63
C ALA A 35 3.09 8.61 -0.70
N LEU A 36 2.24 7.99 0.13
CA LEU A 36 2.61 6.83 0.94
C LEU A 36 2.98 5.63 0.06
N ILE A 37 2.11 5.30 -0.91
CA ILE A 37 2.31 4.14 -1.79
C ILE A 37 3.56 4.26 -2.67
N SER A 38 3.85 5.44 -3.22
CA SER A 38 5.02 5.64 -4.09
C SER A 38 6.37 5.46 -3.38
N ARG A 39 6.40 5.57 -2.05
CA ARG A 39 7.61 5.30 -1.24
C ARG A 39 7.87 3.81 -1.04
N LEU A 40 6.81 3.01 -1.10
CA LEU A 40 6.85 1.57 -0.89
C LEU A 40 7.11 0.92 -2.24
N ARG A 41 8.33 0.41 -2.46
CA ARG A 41 8.74 -0.16 -3.76
C ARG A 41 8.09 -1.53 -3.99
N HIS A 42 6.77 -1.53 -4.20
CA HIS A 42 5.95 -2.72 -4.40
C HIS A 42 5.17 -2.65 -5.70
N ARG A 43 4.58 -3.79 -6.08
CA ARG A 43 3.68 -3.85 -7.24
C ARG A 43 2.42 -3.03 -6.93
N ILE A 44 2.11 -2.08 -7.81
CA ILE A 44 0.94 -1.21 -7.70
C ILE A 44 -0.06 -1.61 -8.78
N ILE A 45 -1.32 -1.77 -8.37
CA ILE A 45 -2.45 -1.97 -9.29
C ILE A 45 -3.42 -0.82 -9.05
N THR A 46 -3.77 -0.09 -10.11
CA THR A 46 -4.68 1.05 -10.00
C THR A 46 -6.11 0.60 -10.28
N LEU A 47 -7.03 0.85 -9.34
CA LEU A 47 -8.46 0.66 -9.54
C LEU A 47 -9.09 2.03 -9.85
N ARG A 48 -9.80 2.12 -10.99
CA ARG A 48 -10.54 3.32 -11.39
C ARG A 48 -11.92 2.93 -11.89
N GLU A 49 -12.97 3.51 -11.32
CA GLU A 49 -14.36 3.29 -11.75
C GLU A 49 -14.74 1.79 -11.83
N GLY A 50 -14.29 1.00 -10.85
CA GLY A 50 -14.55 -0.44 -10.80
C GLY A 50 -13.73 -1.28 -11.79
N ARG A 51 -12.77 -0.68 -12.51
CA ARG A 51 -11.89 -1.38 -13.45
C ARG A 51 -10.44 -1.31 -13.00
N LEU A 52 -9.74 -2.44 -13.12
CA LEU A 52 -8.29 -2.49 -12.94
C LEU A 52 -7.64 -1.88 -14.18
N MET A 53 -6.90 -0.80 -13.98
CA MET A 53 -6.01 -0.24 -14.96
C MET A 53 -4.72 -1.09 -14.90
N GLY A 54 -4.20 -1.51 -16.06
CA GLY A 54 -3.03 -2.40 -16.13
C GLY A 54 -1.86 -1.92 -15.26
N ALA A 55 -1.09 -2.86 -14.71
CA ALA A 55 0.08 -2.53 -13.91
C ALA A 55 1.11 -1.73 -14.73
N PRO A 56 1.82 -0.75 -14.13
CA PRO A 56 2.98 -0.15 -14.79
C PRO A 56 3.97 -1.26 -15.15
N ALA A 57 4.52 -1.20 -16.37
CA ALA A 57 5.56 -2.12 -16.83
C ALA A 57 6.81 -2.05 -15.95
#